data_AF-A0A8R7QTI7-F1
#
_entry.id   AF-A0A8R7QTI7-F1
#
_cell.length_a   1.000
_cell.length_b   1.000
_cell.length_c   1.000
_cell.angle_alpha   90.00
_cell.angle_beta   90.00
_cell.angle_gamma   90.00
#
_symmetry.space_group_name_H-M   'P 1'
#
loop_
_entity.id
_entity.type
_entity.pdbx_description
1 polymer ?
#
loop_
_entity_poly.entity_id
_entity_poly.type
_entity_poly.pdbx_seq_one_letter_code
_entity_poly.pdbx_strand_id
1 'polypeptide(L)'
;MALRRLLQGIVLPRTTGRHVGASFSTEAGETIRATLFPGDGIGPEIAESVKQVFNVAGVPIEWEEHYVGTEVDPRTESFLTWESLESVRRNKVGLKGPMATPIGKGHRSLNLTLRKELGLYANVRPCNSLPGYKTRYDDVNLVTIRENTEGEYSGLEHQVVRGVVESLKIITRQASLRVAEYAFHYAKANGRERVSAIHKANIMRKTDGLFLKCCREVAEKYPEITYEEVIIDNCCMTVC
;
A
#
# COMPACT_ATOMS: atom_id res chain seq x y z
N MET A 1 -35.68 -40.52 -5.31
CA MET A 1 -35.74 -40.19 -6.76
C MET A 1 -36.93 -39.26 -7.07
N ALA A 2 -37.16 -38.22 -6.27
CA ALA A 2 -38.25 -37.26 -6.48
C ALA A 2 -37.96 -35.96 -5.71
N LEU A 3 -36.85 -35.29 -6.03
CA LEU A 3 -36.58 -33.90 -5.63
C LEU A 3 -35.42 -33.29 -6.44
N ARG A 4 -35.31 -33.66 -7.72
CA ARG A 4 -34.23 -33.21 -8.63
C ARG A 4 -34.76 -32.51 -9.89
N ARG A 5 -36.02 -32.04 -9.88
CA ARG A 5 -36.72 -31.52 -11.07
C ARG A 5 -37.42 -30.17 -10.89
N LEU A 6 -37.10 -29.38 -9.87
CA LEU A 6 -37.79 -28.10 -9.60
C LEU A 6 -36.88 -26.87 -9.46
N LEU A 7 -35.61 -26.95 -9.89
CA LEU A 7 -34.68 -25.80 -9.88
C LEU A 7 -33.93 -25.58 -11.21
N GLN A 8 -34.43 -26.14 -12.31
CA GLN A 8 -34.04 -25.73 -13.66
C GLN A 8 -35.03 -24.67 -14.14
N GLY A 9 -34.71 -23.38 -13.95
CA GLY A 9 -35.62 -22.33 -14.42
C GLY A 9 -35.40 -20.90 -13.94
N ILE A 10 -34.34 -20.59 -13.19
CA ILE A 10 -34.03 -19.19 -12.84
C ILE A 10 -32.59 -18.90 -13.29
N VAL A 11 -32.48 -18.48 -14.55
CA VAL A 11 -31.29 -17.79 -15.05
C VAL A 11 -31.28 -16.42 -14.39
N LEU A 12 -30.53 -16.28 -13.29
CA LEU A 12 -30.20 -14.98 -12.73
C LEU A 12 -29.44 -14.19 -13.80
N PRO A 13 -29.84 -12.95 -14.13
CA PRO A 13 -29.07 -12.14 -15.07
C PRO A 13 -27.68 -11.93 -14.47
N ARG A 14 -26.65 -12.31 -15.25
CA ARG A 14 -25.25 -11.97 -14.95
C ARG A 14 -25.18 -10.45 -14.83
N THR A 15 -25.09 -9.95 -13.60
CA THR A 15 -24.74 -8.56 -13.35
C THR A 15 -23.32 -8.37 -13.87
N THR A 16 -23.22 -7.85 -15.08
CA THR A 16 -22.00 -7.26 -15.61
C THR A 16 -21.54 -6.23 -14.59
N GLY A 17 -20.49 -6.55 -13.84
CA GLY A 17 -19.82 -5.59 -12.97
C GLY A 17 -19.48 -4.37 -13.82
N ARG A 18 -20.14 -3.24 -13.54
CA ARG A 18 -19.72 -1.94 -14.04
C ARG A 18 -18.33 -1.71 -13.44
N HIS A 19 -17.29 -1.96 -14.22
CA HIS A 19 -16.00 -1.34 -13.98
C HIS A 19 -16.20 0.17 -14.14
N VAL A 20 -16.49 0.86 -13.04
CA VAL A 20 -16.35 2.31 -12.96
C VAL A 20 -14.87 2.57 -12.69
N GLY A 21 -14.03 2.27 -13.67
CA GLY A 21 -12.71 2.86 -13.74
C GLY A 21 -12.92 4.27 -14.25
N ALA A 22 -12.76 5.28 -13.40
CA ALA A 22 -12.54 6.63 -13.87
C ALA A 22 -11.37 6.56 -14.88
N SER A 23 -11.58 7.03 -16.11
CA SER A 23 -10.56 7.05 -17.14
C SER A 23 -9.46 8.02 -16.73
N PHE A 24 -8.43 7.51 -16.06
CA PHE A 24 -7.12 8.17 -15.94
C PHE A 24 -6.31 7.97 -17.22
N SER A 25 -6.96 8.05 -18.38
CA SER A 25 -6.27 8.07 -19.66
C SER A 25 -5.73 9.48 -19.87
N THR A 26 -4.40 9.61 -19.93
CA THR A 26 -3.77 10.70 -20.66
C THR A 26 -4.39 10.78 -22.06
N GLU A 27 -4.48 12.00 -22.61
CA GLU A 27 -4.91 12.17 -23.99
C GLU A 27 -4.14 11.19 -24.88
N ALA A 28 -4.85 10.53 -25.80
CA ALA A 28 -4.30 9.51 -26.66
C ALA A 28 -3.16 10.11 -27.51
N GLY A 29 -1.93 10.01 -27.02
CA GLY A 29 -0.75 10.60 -27.65
C GLY A 29 0.43 10.89 -26.71
N GLU A 30 0.22 11.07 -25.40
CA GLU A 30 1.34 11.33 -24.48
C GLU A 30 1.93 10.04 -23.90
N THR A 31 3.15 9.73 -24.32
CA THR A 31 3.98 8.68 -23.71
C THR A 31 4.25 9.02 -22.24
N ILE A 32 3.83 8.14 -21.33
CA ILE A 32 4.11 8.29 -19.91
C ILE A 32 5.55 7.86 -19.65
N ARG A 33 6.39 8.76 -19.15
CA ARG A 33 7.73 8.38 -18.67
C ARG A 33 7.63 7.90 -17.23
N ALA A 34 8.12 6.70 -16.95
CA ALA A 34 8.09 6.10 -15.61
C ALA A 34 9.47 5.59 -15.22
N THR A 35 9.86 5.84 -13.97
CA THR A 35 11.13 5.34 -13.43
C THR A 35 11.00 3.86 -13.11
N LEU A 36 11.89 3.02 -13.62
CA LEU A 36 11.92 1.59 -13.32
C LEU A 36 13.15 1.28 -12.47
N PHE A 37 12.92 0.63 -11.33
CA PHE A 37 13.98 0.01 -10.55
C PHE A 37 13.88 -1.52 -10.68
N PRO A 38 14.78 -2.18 -11.43
CA PRO A 38 14.76 -3.64 -11.58
C PRO A 38 14.86 -4.38 -10.23
N GLY A 39 15.61 -3.81 -9.28
CA GLY A 39 15.82 -4.40 -7.95
C GLY A 39 16.85 -5.52 -7.94
N ASP A 40 16.85 -6.32 -6.89
CA ASP A 40 17.85 -7.34 -6.58
C ASP A 40 17.26 -8.76 -6.63
N GLY A 41 18.13 -9.77 -6.72
CA GLY A 41 17.73 -11.18 -6.71
C GLY A 41 16.87 -11.53 -7.92
N ILE A 42 15.62 -11.94 -7.68
CA ILE A 42 14.63 -12.23 -8.73
C ILE A 42 14.05 -10.96 -9.39
N GLY A 43 14.41 -9.77 -8.90
CA GLY A 43 13.87 -8.50 -9.35
C GLY A 43 14.04 -8.23 -10.86
N PRO A 44 15.26 -8.34 -11.42
CA PRO A 44 15.49 -8.08 -12.84
C PRO A 44 14.67 -8.98 -13.78
N GLU A 45 14.52 -10.26 -13.45
CA GLU A 45 13.71 -11.20 -14.24
C GLU A 45 12.23 -10.81 -14.25
N ILE A 46 11.70 -10.40 -13.09
CA ILE A 46 10.31 -9.92 -12.97
C ILE A 46 10.14 -8.60 -13.72
N ALA A 47 11.08 -7.66 -13.60
CA ALA A 47 11.01 -6.36 -14.26
C ALA A 47 10.99 -6.51 -15.79
N GLU A 48 11.81 -7.41 -16.34
CA GLU A 48 11.81 -7.71 -17.77
C GLU A 48 10.50 -8.36 -18.22
N SER A 49 9.95 -9.30 -17.42
CA SER A 49 8.63 -9.87 -17.69
C SER A 49 7.53 -8.79 -17.76
N VAL A 50 7.57 -7.81 -16.85
CA VAL A 50 6.62 -6.68 -16.87
C VAL A 50 6.78 -5.83 -18.12
N LYS A 51 8.02 -5.49 -18.53
CA LYS A 51 8.28 -4.74 -19.76
C LYS A 51 7.71 -5.44 -20.99
N GLN A 52 7.89 -6.76 -21.09
CA GLN A 52 7.37 -7.56 -22.20
C GLN A 52 5.84 -7.52 -22.26
N VAL A 53 5.16 -7.70 -21.12
CA VAL A 53 3.70 -7.63 -21.04
C VAL A 53 3.19 -6.25 -21.45
N PHE A 54 3.82 -5.17 -20.98
CA PHE A 54 3.43 -3.80 -21.32
C PHE A 54 3.62 -3.47 -22.81
N ASN A 55 4.72 -3.96 -23.40
CA ASN A 55 4.99 -3.79 -24.83
C ASN A 55 3.95 -4.52 -25.69
N VAL A 56 3.63 -5.77 -25.36
CA VAL A 56 2.61 -6.56 -26.08
C VAL A 56 1.21 -5.94 -25.92
N ALA A 57 0.91 -5.38 -24.75
CA ALA A 57 -0.35 -4.67 -24.51
C ALA A 57 -0.43 -3.30 -25.19
N GLY A 58 0.65 -2.83 -25.84
CA GLY A 58 0.68 -1.53 -26.52
C GLY A 58 0.53 -0.33 -25.57
N VAL A 59 0.97 -0.48 -24.32
CA VAL A 59 0.87 0.60 -23.32
C VAL A 59 1.89 1.69 -23.67
N PRO A 60 1.49 2.97 -23.80
CA PRO A 60 2.38 4.07 -24.17
C PRO A 60 3.25 4.50 -22.98
N ILE A 61 4.23 3.67 -22.60
CA ILE A 61 5.13 3.92 -21.48
C ILE A 61 6.59 3.86 -21.91
N GLU A 62 7.39 4.81 -21.46
CA GLU A 62 8.85 4.83 -21.61
C GLU A 62 9.49 4.59 -20.24
N TRP A 63 10.32 3.56 -20.15
CA TRP A 63 10.99 3.19 -18.90
C TRP A 63 12.33 3.90 -18.78
N GLU A 64 12.49 4.67 -17.71
CA GLU A 64 13.77 5.22 -17.29
C GLU A 64 14.35 4.33 -16.20
N GLU A 65 15.28 3.45 -16.57
CA GLU A 65 15.86 2.47 -15.66
C GLU A 65 16.90 3.08 -14.74
N HIS A 66 16.74 2.84 -13.44
CA HIS A 66 17.66 3.24 -12.39
C HIS A 66 18.06 2.04 -11.54
N TYR A 67 19.36 1.91 -11.30
CA TYR A 67 19.94 0.81 -10.54
C TYR A 67 20.34 1.30 -9.14
N VAL A 68 20.23 0.41 -8.15
CA VAL A 68 20.70 0.70 -6.79
C VAL A 68 22.22 0.78 -6.82
N GLY A 69 22.79 1.82 -6.20
CA GLY A 69 24.23 2.01 -6.14
C GLY A 69 24.92 0.96 -5.27
N THR A 70 26.19 0.72 -5.54
CA THR A 70 27.05 -0.14 -4.69
C THR A 70 27.62 0.60 -3.48
N GLU A 71 27.61 1.94 -3.53
CA GLU A 71 28.09 2.84 -2.48
C GLU A 71 26.95 3.70 -1.94
N VAL A 72 27.12 4.19 -0.72
CA VAL A 72 26.14 5.07 -0.06
C VAL A 72 26.31 6.49 -0.61
N ASP A 73 25.25 7.08 -1.17
CA ASP A 73 25.25 8.49 -1.56
C ASP A 73 25.14 9.34 -0.29
N PRO A 74 26.11 10.25 -0.01
CA PRO A 74 26.10 11.07 1.20
C PRO A 74 24.90 12.02 1.27
N ARG A 75 24.24 12.34 0.15
CA ARG A 75 23.05 13.22 0.11
C ARG A 75 21.78 12.50 0.54
N THR A 76 21.69 11.19 0.29
CA THR A 76 20.50 10.38 0.63
C THR A 76 20.73 9.49 1.86
N GLU A 77 21.98 9.42 2.34
CA GLU A 77 22.43 8.50 3.39
C GLU A 77 22.02 7.04 3.08
N SER A 78 21.93 6.70 1.80
CA SER A 78 21.41 5.43 1.31
C SER A 78 22.08 4.99 0.01
N PHE A 79 21.91 3.73 -0.38
CA PHE A 79 22.38 3.21 -1.67
C PHE A 79 21.56 3.71 -2.87
N LEU A 80 20.51 4.50 -2.62
CA LEU A 80 19.78 5.21 -3.66
C LEU A 80 20.49 6.52 -3.97
N THR A 81 20.90 6.71 -5.23
CA THR A 81 21.51 7.97 -5.66
C THR A 81 20.46 9.08 -5.67
N TRP A 82 20.92 10.33 -5.54
CA TRP A 82 20.03 11.49 -5.68
C TRP A 82 19.33 11.53 -7.05
N GLU A 83 20.04 11.13 -8.11
CA GLU A 83 19.52 11.11 -9.49
C GLU A 83 18.32 10.17 -9.63
N SER A 84 18.35 9.01 -8.95
CA SER A 84 17.23 8.09 -8.90
C SER A 84 16.00 8.69 -8.21
N LEU A 85 16.19 9.45 -7.13
CA LEU A 85 15.10 10.15 -6.46
C LEU A 85 14.53 11.28 -7.32
N GLU A 86 15.39 12.05 -7.99
CA GLU A 86 14.97 13.10 -8.91
C GLU A 86 14.22 12.55 -10.11
N SER A 87 14.62 11.40 -10.63
CA SER A 87 13.88 10.70 -11.69
C SER A 87 12.44 10.42 -11.27
N VAL A 88 12.23 9.84 -10.09
CA VAL A 88 10.86 9.58 -9.58
C VAL A 88 10.11 10.87 -9.29
N ARG A 89 10.78 11.90 -8.75
CA ARG A 89 10.16 13.21 -8.50
C ARG A 89 9.75 13.93 -9.79
N ARG A 90 10.50 13.76 -10.88
CA ARG A 90 10.21 14.31 -12.20
C ARG A 90 9.07 13.54 -12.87
N ASN A 91 9.21 12.22 -12.94
CA ASN A 91 8.29 11.33 -13.64
C ASN A 91 6.97 11.09 -12.87
N LYS A 92 6.95 11.36 -11.56
CA LYS A 92 5.83 11.14 -10.61
C LYS A 92 5.39 9.69 -10.41
N VAL A 93 5.79 8.81 -11.32
CA VAL A 93 5.48 7.38 -11.32
C VAL A 93 6.78 6.58 -11.31
N GLY A 94 6.83 5.59 -10.43
CA GLY A 94 7.94 4.65 -10.37
C GLY A 94 7.45 3.23 -10.14
N LEU A 95 8.02 2.27 -10.88
CA LEU A 95 7.84 0.84 -10.66
C LEU A 95 9.13 0.28 -10.09
N LYS A 96 9.03 -0.55 -9.04
CA LYS A 96 10.22 -1.02 -8.34
C LYS A 96 10.11 -2.48 -7.94
N GLY A 97 11.14 -3.25 -8.26
CA GLY A 97 11.30 -4.66 -7.87
C GLY A 97 11.59 -4.84 -6.38
N PRO A 98 11.77 -6.10 -5.92
CA PRO A 98 12.32 -6.38 -4.61
C PRO A 98 13.72 -5.76 -4.48
N MET A 99 14.02 -5.11 -3.36
CA MET A 99 15.33 -4.52 -3.07
C MET A 99 15.78 -5.01 -1.71
N ALA A 100 16.96 -5.60 -1.63
CA ALA A 100 17.49 -6.13 -0.38
C ALA A 100 17.93 -4.97 0.52
N THR A 101 17.53 -5.01 1.80
CA THR A 101 18.06 -4.10 2.81
C THR A 101 18.97 -4.90 3.75
N PRO A 102 20.25 -4.55 3.90
CA PRO A 102 21.13 -5.21 4.88
C PRO A 102 20.56 -5.08 6.29
N ILE A 103 20.46 -6.20 7.02
CA ILE A 103 19.94 -6.23 8.39
C ILE A 103 21.06 -5.88 9.37
N GLY A 104 20.79 -4.99 10.34
CA GLY A 104 21.65 -4.77 11.52
C GLY A 104 22.92 -3.94 11.31
N LYS A 105 23.21 -3.48 10.09
CA LYS A 105 24.33 -2.57 9.80
C LYS A 105 23.77 -1.17 9.56
N GLY A 106 23.73 -0.33 10.60
CA GLY A 106 23.59 1.14 10.68
C GLY A 106 23.08 2.04 9.53
N HIS A 107 22.50 1.50 8.45
CA HIS A 107 22.10 2.21 7.25
C HIS A 107 20.58 2.27 7.19
N ARG A 108 20.05 3.39 6.70
CA ARG A 108 18.60 3.55 6.49
C ARG A 108 18.11 2.60 5.40
N SER A 109 16.97 1.95 5.63
CA SER A 109 16.36 1.06 4.64
C SER A 109 16.04 1.81 3.34
N LEU A 110 16.43 1.26 2.19
CA LEU A 110 16.17 1.83 0.87
C LEU A 110 14.68 2.14 0.66
N ASN A 111 13.82 1.18 1.02
CA ASN A 111 12.37 1.33 0.91
C ASN A 111 11.84 2.44 1.83
N LEU A 112 12.45 2.62 3.02
CA LEU A 112 12.05 3.67 3.95
C LEU A 112 12.48 5.04 3.42
N THR A 113 13.70 5.16 2.88
CA THR A 113 14.20 6.39 2.26
C THR A 113 13.31 6.83 1.11
N LEU A 114 12.94 5.92 0.18
CA LEU A 114 12.00 6.24 -0.90
C LEU A 114 10.68 6.80 -0.37
N ARG A 115 10.11 6.18 0.67
CA ARG A 115 8.81 6.60 1.22
C ARG A 115 8.87 7.96 1.88
N LYS A 116 9.93 8.24 2.65
CA LYS A 116 10.12 9.51 3.34
C LYS A 116 10.44 10.63 2.34
N GLU A 117 11.40 10.42 1.45
CA GLU A 117 11.86 11.42 0.47
C GLU A 117 10.80 11.77 -0.57
N LEU A 118 9.92 10.82 -0.92
CA LEU A 118 8.83 11.04 -1.87
C LEU A 118 7.48 11.33 -1.20
N GLY A 119 7.42 11.34 0.14
CA GLY A 119 6.18 11.58 0.88
C GLY A 119 5.08 10.55 0.64
N LEU A 120 5.44 9.29 0.34
CA LEU A 120 4.51 8.20 0.00
C LEU A 120 3.80 7.66 1.25
N TYR A 121 2.77 8.36 1.68
CA TYR A 121 2.16 8.17 2.99
C TYR A 121 1.17 7.01 3.10
N ALA A 122 0.48 6.65 2.02
CA ALA A 122 -0.50 5.57 2.00
C ALA A 122 0.08 4.35 1.29
N ASN A 123 0.16 3.22 1.98
CA ASN A 123 0.54 1.94 1.41
C ASN A 123 -0.71 1.07 1.21
N VAL A 124 -1.14 0.91 -0.04
CA VAL A 124 -2.34 0.13 -0.40
C VAL A 124 -1.94 -1.30 -0.73
N ARG A 125 -2.59 -2.28 -0.07
CA ARG A 125 -2.32 -3.72 -0.24
C ARG A 125 -3.61 -4.50 -0.43
N PRO A 126 -4.08 -4.66 -1.68
CA PRO A 126 -5.15 -5.59 -2.00
C PRO A 126 -4.69 -7.04 -1.79
N CYS A 127 -5.56 -7.87 -1.23
CA CYS A 127 -5.41 -9.31 -1.10
C CYS A 127 -6.72 -9.96 -1.54
N ASN A 128 -6.66 -10.60 -2.70
CA ASN A 128 -7.81 -11.23 -3.34
C ASN A 128 -7.50 -12.71 -3.64
N SER A 129 -8.48 -13.59 -3.46
CA SER A 129 -8.38 -14.97 -3.92
C SER A 129 -8.30 -15.02 -5.46
N LEU A 130 -7.35 -15.77 -5.99
CA LEU A 130 -7.17 -15.93 -7.42
C LEU A 130 -8.06 -17.06 -7.97
N PRO A 131 -8.89 -16.79 -9.00
CA PRO A 131 -9.68 -17.83 -9.64
C PRO A 131 -8.79 -18.95 -10.19
N GLY A 132 -9.13 -20.21 -9.86
CA GLY A 132 -8.40 -21.39 -10.34
C GLY A 132 -7.22 -21.83 -9.48
N TYR A 133 -6.86 -21.10 -8.42
CA TYR A 133 -5.81 -21.51 -7.48
C TYR A 133 -6.38 -21.79 -6.10
N LYS A 134 -6.40 -23.06 -5.69
CA LYS A 134 -6.95 -23.44 -4.38
C LYS A 134 -5.98 -23.05 -3.27
N THR A 135 -6.43 -22.19 -2.37
CA THR A 135 -5.74 -21.92 -1.11
C THR A 135 -6.53 -22.47 0.07
N ARG A 136 -6.04 -22.24 1.29
CA ARG A 136 -6.77 -22.60 2.52
C ARG A 136 -8.09 -21.84 2.67
N TYR A 137 -8.16 -20.61 2.16
CA TYR A 137 -9.33 -19.73 2.25
C TYR A 137 -9.88 -19.44 0.85
N ASP A 138 -11.19 -19.25 0.79
CA ASP A 138 -11.92 -18.95 -0.44
C ASP A 138 -12.51 -17.53 -0.36
N ASP A 139 -12.73 -16.91 -1.52
CA ASP A 139 -13.42 -15.61 -1.66
C ASP A 139 -12.87 -14.46 -0.79
N VAL A 140 -11.55 -14.45 -0.55
CA VAL A 140 -10.88 -13.35 0.14
C VAL A 140 -10.89 -12.12 -0.76
N ASN A 141 -11.33 -10.97 -0.23
CA ASN A 141 -11.28 -9.66 -0.89
C ASN A 141 -11.10 -8.54 0.14
N LEU A 142 -9.87 -8.37 0.59
CA LEU A 142 -9.50 -7.35 1.59
C LEU A 142 -8.49 -6.37 1.01
N VAL A 143 -8.56 -5.12 1.45
CA VAL A 143 -7.54 -4.11 1.11
C VAL A 143 -7.07 -3.47 2.39
N THR A 144 -5.77 -3.57 2.64
CA THR A 144 -5.13 -2.88 3.76
C THR A 144 -4.57 -1.56 3.27
N ILE A 145 -4.97 -0.46 3.90
CA ILE A 145 -4.38 0.86 3.68
C ILE A 145 -3.59 1.20 4.95
N ARG A 146 -2.27 1.26 4.81
CA ARG A 146 -1.35 1.42 5.92
C ARG A 146 -0.67 2.79 5.86
N GLU A 147 -0.63 3.49 6.99
CA GLU A 147 0.21 4.67 7.19
C GLU A 147 1.70 4.25 7.10
N ASN A 148 2.48 5.03 6.35
CA ASN A 148 3.78 4.59 5.86
C ASN A 148 4.92 5.59 6.13
N THR A 149 4.67 6.64 6.93
CA THR A 149 5.67 7.69 7.22
C THR A 149 6.10 7.76 8.69
N GLU A 150 5.22 7.40 9.62
CA GLU A 150 5.41 7.52 11.05
C GLU A 150 5.00 6.22 11.78
N GLY A 151 4.56 6.32 13.04
CA GLY A 151 4.31 5.17 13.91
C GLY A 151 5.60 4.61 14.49
N GLU A 152 5.67 3.28 14.57
CA GLU A 152 6.84 2.52 15.03
C GLU A 152 8.03 2.62 14.05
N TYR A 153 7.77 3.05 12.81
CA TYR A 153 8.79 3.22 11.77
C TYR A 153 9.46 4.61 11.79
N SER A 154 9.20 5.41 12.84
CA SER A 154 9.91 6.67 13.09
C SER A 154 11.43 6.45 13.17
N GLY A 155 11.86 5.29 13.68
CA GLY A 155 13.27 4.95 13.89
C GLY A 155 13.91 5.74 15.04
N LEU A 156 13.08 6.30 15.91
CA LEU A 156 13.52 7.10 17.06
C LEU A 156 13.72 6.18 18.26
N GLU A 157 14.95 5.69 18.40
CA GLU A 157 15.35 4.79 19.47
C GLU A 157 16.54 5.37 20.22
N HIS A 158 16.58 5.16 21.53
CA HIS A 158 17.71 5.57 22.35
C HIS A 158 17.91 4.65 23.55
N GLN A 159 19.14 4.56 24.04
CA GLN A 159 19.46 3.85 25.25
C GLN A 159 19.55 4.85 26.41
N VAL A 160 18.60 4.79 27.34
CA VAL A 160 18.54 5.72 28.49
C VAL A 160 19.67 5.42 29.47
N VAL A 161 19.86 4.13 29.78
CA VAL A 161 20.97 3.59 30.56
C VAL A 161 21.40 2.25 29.97
N ARG A 162 22.58 1.76 30.33
CA ARG A 162 23.10 0.47 29.84
C ARG A 162 22.07 -0.64 30.06
N GLY A 163 21.62 -1.26 28.97
CA GLY A 163 20.64 -2.35 28.99
C GLY A 163 19.16 -1.91 28.91
N VAL A 164 18.85 -0.61 28.91
CA VAL A 164 17.48 -0.08 28.81
C VAL A 164 17.33 0.72 27.52
N VAL A 165 16.57 0.18 26.57
CA VAL A 165 16.34 0.79 25.25
C VAL A 165 14.89 1.21 25.14
N GLU A 166 14.67 2.45 24.72
CA GLU A 166 13.36 3.01 24.43
C GLU A 166 13.17 3.20 22.93
N SER A 167 11.96 2.92 22.46
CA SER A 167 11.52 3.15 21.08
C SER A 167 10.30 4.05 21.10
N LEU A 168 10.35 5.16 20.37
CA LEU A 168 9.33 6.20 20.39
C LEU A 168 8.38 6.04 19.20
N LYS A 169 7.15 5.59 19.50
CA LYS A 169 6.04 5.61 18.54
C LYS A 169 5.51 7.04 18.40
N ILE A 170 5.60 7.58 17.18
CA ILE A 170 5.09 8.93 16.88
C ILE A 170 3.83 8.83 16.03
N ILE A 171 2.75 9.45 16.48
CA ILE A 171 1.52 9.61 15.70
C ILE A 171 1.15 11.09 15.71
N THR A 172 0.89 11.63 14.52
CA THR A 172 0.50 13.02 14.31
C THR A 172 -0.92 13.09 13.74
N ARG A 173 -1.63 14.17 14.09
CA ARG A 173 -2.97 14.43 13.56
C ARG A 173 -2.96 14.55 12.05
N GLN A 174 -1.96 15.24 11.49
CA GLN A 174 -1.86 15.49 10.06
C GLN A 174 -1.72 14.18 9.26
N ALA A 175 -0.82 13.27 9.69
CA ALA A 175 -0.63 12.00 9.00
C ALA A 175 -1.85 11.07 9.16
N SER A 176 -2.46 11.06 10.35
CA SER A 176 -3.68 10.29 10.63
C SER A 176 -4.87 10.74 9.77
N LEU A 177 -5.06 12.06 9.60
CA LEU A 177 -6.14 12.59 8.75
C LEU A 177 -5.94 12.23 7.29
N ARG A 178 -4.76 12.48 6.70
CA ARG A 178 -4.55 12.21 5.27
C ARG A 178 -4.70 10.72 4.92
N VAL A 179 -4.27 9.80 5.80
CA VAL A 179 -4.40 8.36 5.54
C VAL A 179 -5.85 7.90 5.71
N ALA A 180 -6.58 8.45 6.68
CA ALA A 180 -8.00 8.20 6.83
C ALA A 180 -8.79 8.74 5.62
N GLU A 181 -8.54 9.99 5.21
CA GLU A 181 -9.17 10.59 4.01
C GLU A 181 -8.89 9.77 2.76
N TYR A 182 -7.65 9.32 2.58
CA TYR A 182 -7.31 8.42 1.48
C TYR A 182 -8.08 7.09 1.56
N ALA A 183 -8.23 6.51 2.76
CA ALA A 183 -8.93 5.24 2.93
C ALA A 183 -10.43 5.34 2.61
N PHE A 184 -11.11 6.38 3.09
CA PHE A 184 -12.52 6.62 2.76
C PHE A 184 -12.72 6.97 1.29
N HIS A 185 -11.84 7.81 0.72
CA HIS A 185 -11.86 8.11 -0.72
C HIS A 185 -11.65 6.84 -1.56
N TYR A 186 -10.68 6.01 -1.20
CA TYR A 186 -10.43 4.73 -1.86
C TYR A 186 -11.65 3.81 -1.77
N ALA A 187 -12.27 3.69 -0.58
CA ALA A 187 -13.46 2.88 -0.39
C ALA A 187 -14.60 3.35 -1.30
N LYS A 188 -14.90 4.66 -1.32
CA LYS A 188 -15.91 5.25 -2.20
C LYS A 188 -15.61 5.01 -3.68
N ALA A 189 -14.39 5.29 -4.11
CA ALA A 189 -13.97 5.14 -5.51
C ALA A 189 -13.99 3.68 -6.01
N ASN A 190 -13.84 2.72 -5.10
CA ASN A 190 -13.83 1.28 -5.42
C ASN A 190 -15.13 0.58 -5.00
N GLY A 191 -16.19 1.32 -4.68
CA GLY A 191 -17.50 0.75 -4.31
C GLY A 191 -17.46 -0.15 -3.07
N ARG A 192 -16.58 0.15 -2.10
CA ARG A 192 -16.54 -0.55 -0.81
C ARG A 192 -17.46 0.13 0.19
N GLU A 193 -18.24 -0.67 0.90
CA GLU A 193 -19.27 -0.19 1.82
C GLU A 193 -18.76 0.03 3.25
N ARG A 194 -17.58 -0.49 3.59
CA ARG A 194 -17.06 -0.50 4.96
C ARG A 194 -15.58 -0.14 5.04
N VAL A 195 -15.24 0.66 6.05
CA VAL A 195 -13.86 1.00 6.45
C VAL A 195 -13.68 0.69 7.93
N SER A 196 -12.69 -0.16 8.24
CA SER A 196 -12.38 -0.59 9.60
C SER A 196 -11.06 0.04 10.06
N ALA A 197 -11.09 0.87 11.10
CA ALA A 197 -9.87 1.41 11.73
C ALA A 197 -9.29 0.39 12.71
N ILE A 198 -8.09 -0.11 12.41
CA ILE A 198 -7.42 -1.12 13.24
C ILE A 198 -6.49 -0.44 14.24
N HIS A 199 -6.61 -0.76 15.52
CA HIS A 199 -5.90 -0.05 16.60
C HIS A 199 -5.59 -0.92 17.82
N LYS A 200 -4.84 -0.37 18.78
CA LYS A 200 -4.62 -0.92 20.13
C LYS A 200 -4.78 0.15 21.21
N ALA A 201 -5.76 1.04 21.02
CA ALA A 201 -6.04 2.18 21.91
C ALA A 201 -6.39 1.79 23.37
N ASN A 202 -6.73 0.52 23.64
CA ASN A 202 -6.89 0.02 25.01
C ASN A 202 -5.58 0.09 25.83
N ILE A 203 -4.44 -0.15 25.17
CA ILE A 203 -3.10 -0.01 25.75
C ILE A 203 -2.49 1.35 25.36
N MET A 204 -2.48 1.66 24.06
CA MET A 204 -1.89 2.85 23.46
C MET A 204 -2.87 4.03 23.43
N ARG A 205 -3.31 4.48 24.61
CA ARG A 205 -4.43 5.44 24.76
C ARG A 205 -4.21 6.78 24.04
N LYS A 206 -2.98 7.31 24.04
CA LYS A 206 -2.68 8.63 23.45
C LYS A 206 -2.44 8.56 21.94
N THR A 207 -1.57 7.66 21.49
CA THR A 207 -1.20 7.54 20.07
C THR A 207 -2.38 7.02 19.25
N ASP A 208 -2.87 5.81 19.57
CA ASP A 208 -3.94 5.19 18.81
C ASP A 208 -5.28 5.87 19.09
N GLY A 209 -5.46 6.46 20.28
CA GLY A 209 -6.63 7.31 20.56
C GLY A 209 -6.68 8.56 19.68
N LEU A 210 -5.54 9.21 19.41
CA LEU A 210 -5.47 10.31 18.45
C LEU A 210 -5.81 9.83 17.03
N PHE A 211 -5.27 8.70 16.60
CA PHE A 211 -5.58 8.10 15.31
C PHE A 211 -7.08 7.85 15.13
N LEU A 212 -7.73 7.18 16.10
CA LEU A 212 -9.17 6.94 16.07
C LEU A 212 -9.99 8.22 16.03
N LYS A 213 -9.60 9.25 16.80
CA LYS A 213 -10.28 10.55 16.76
C LYS A 213 -10.25 11.15 15.34
N CYS A 214 -9.12 11.05 14.65
CA CYS A 214 -8.99 11.53 13.27
C CYS A 214 -9.84 10.70 12.30
N CYS A 215 -9.87 9.37 12.47
CA CYS A 215 -10.70 8.50 11.63
C CYS A 215 -12.19 8.80 11.79
N ARG A 216 -12.69 9.04 13.02
CA ARG A 216 -14.08 9.45 13.27
C ARG A 216 -14.43 10.76 12.58
N GLU A 217 -13.55 11.76 12.70
CA GLU A 217 -13.73 13.07 12.05
C GLU A 217 -13.83 12.94 10.53
N VAL A 218 -13.05 12.05 9.93
CA VAL A 218 -13.15 11.78 8.48
C VAL A 218 -14.42 11.00 8.16
N ALA A 219 -14.81 10.03 8.99
CA ALA A 219 -16.01 9.22 8.79
C ALA A 219 -17.29 10.09 8.70
N GLU A 220 -17.36 11.18 9.46
CA GLU A 220 -18.47 12.15 9.39
C GLU A 220 -18.65 12.75 7.98
N LYS A 221 -17.59 12.82 7.17
CA LYS A 221 -17.62 13.32 5.78
C LYS A 221 -18.12 12.28 4.77
N TYR A 222 -18.24 11.01 5.17
CA TYR A 222 -18.61 9.87 4.31
C TYR A 222 -19.73 9.03 4.97
N PRO A 223 -20.93 9.59 5.17
CA PRO A 223 -22.03 8.91 5.86
C PRO A 223 -22.52 7.63 5.15
N GLU A 224 -22.20 7.48 3.86
CA GLU A 224 -22.53 6.29 3.06
C GLU A 224 -21.60 5.09 3.34
N ILE A 225 -20.47 5.29 4.02
CA ILE A 225 -19.51 4.24 4.35
C ILE A 225 -19.69 3.85 5.81
N THR A 226 -19.90 2.55 6.06
CA THR A 226 -19.94 2.00 7.41
C THR A 226 -18.54 2.09 8.03
N TYR A 227 -18.42 2.83 9.13
CA TYR A 227 -17.19 2.95 9.89
C TYR A 227 -17.21 2.05 11.13
N GLU A 228 -16.16 1.27 11.33
CA GLU A 228 -15.98 0.46 12.54
C GLU A 228 -14.55 0.57 13.08
N GLU A 229 -14.39 0.31 14.38
CA GLU A 229 -13.11 0.31 15.08
C GLU A 229 -12.85 -1.09 15.62
N VAL A 230 -11.70 -1.66 15.26
CA VAL A 230 -11.37 -3.05 15.61
C VAL A 230 -10.01 -3.10 16.27
N ILE A 231 -9.95 -3.75 17.43
CA ILE A 231 -8.67 -4.00 18.10
C ILE A 231 -7.86 -5.00 17.26
N ILE A 232 -6.57 -4.72 17.03
CA ILE A 232 -5.69 -5.52 16.16
C ILE A 232 -5.70 -7.02 16.49
N ASP A 233 -5.69 -7.40 17.78
CA ASP A 233 -5.74 -8.81 18.19
C ASP A 233 -7.02 -9.50 17.69
N ASN A 234 -8.17 -8.83 17.84
CA ASN A 234 -9.44 -9.36 17.37
C ASN A 234 -9.51 -9.39 15.84
N CYS A 235 -8.94 -8.37 15.18
CA CYS A 235 -8.82 -8.33 13.73
C CYS A 235 -8.03 -9.55 13.22
N CYS A 236 -6.87 -9.85 13.79
CA CYS A 236 -6.08 -11.01 13.40
C CYS A 236 -6.83 -12.33 13.62
N MET A 237 -7.59 -12.46 14.72
CA MET A 237 -8.39 -13.66 14.98
C MET A 237 -9.59 -13.83 14.05
N THR A 238 -10.16 -12.74 13.55
CA THR A 238 -11.37 -12.77 12.72
C THR A 238 -11.05 -12.85 11.23
N VAL A 239 -9.89 -12.33 10.81
CA VAL A 239 -9.45 -12.28 9.42
C VAL A 239 -8.64 -13.53 9.03
N CYS A 240 -8.01 -14.21 9.99
CA CYS A 240 -7.38 -15.52 9.80
C CYS A 240 -8.38 -16.67 9.99
#